data_AF-A0A953XWS6-F1
#
_entry.id   AF-A0A953XWS6-F1
#
_cell.length_a   1.000
_cell.length_b   1.000
_cell.length_c   1.000
_cell.angle_alpha   90.00
_cell.angle_beta   90.00
_cell.angle_gamma   90.00
#
_symmetry.space_group_name_H-M   'P 1'
#
loop_
_entity.id
_entity.type
_entity.pdbx_description
1 polymer ?
#
loop_
_entity_poly.entity_id
_entity_poly.type
_entity_poly.pdbx_seq_one_letter_code
_entity_poly.pdbx_strand_id
1 'polypeptide(L)'
;MPDANRLSELNAALDDFLHTRELEEGRELPPEAPTLEDRRAALDDKYWAAVRQVVSAVAENAADGPLPLEDTERALLDFGVFPHPALEDIRSRLDTGSKVDGVLLMHESLNAVVDDVLRRDAIAEYRADYDALAHDIALWPNTHLAHIRYRDDKVRELLGESPRCSHVLKLLADVDEKLEQYKRLETRDATGRMSNDDQKSWATIRHYVESRLKEANSILTPPVTENDSKRNEAAAAAFASIESVQASVAHLIELHEKQRGLEQQILEQQSAARRVTSAELVKMLNRELSSVAGLLRLAARYARVTECAVPINEAVDYIDADRAAEAMQRMLRFDPKLIDNPMAARFGPPELLLAPGVGDGVFDASRNRWVVPQRCFSSTAESLAQAAILYRLEVDANQMKKALLSSYRESIPANRDVRANLKLRSSLIRDYINWITLETYGEEVLPRDTRNWFERHIAPSKTEPWQPPEYRGMNAYQLKAELKELNELSESAENEYRAGVVEWRLAGGDPQVYLERAVPRLTRALELNGEHHAATYSIGILYMQLGDFQRAITAFRRFTELVPCSWWSRKAIELCAQCR
;
A
#
# COMPACT_ATOMS: atom_id res chain seq x y z
N MET A 1 -1.93 -39.21 13.51
CA MET A 1 -1.86 -39.30 12.04
C MET A 1 -3.19 -38.87 11.48
N PRO A 2 -3.36 -37.58 11.14
CA PRO A 2 -4.58 -37.12 10.48
C PRO A 2 -4.57 -37.64 9.02
N ASP A 3 -5.51 -38.54 8.74
CA ASP A 3 -6.13 -38.89 7.46
C ASP A 3 -5.31 -39.22 6.20
N ALA A 4 -4.86 -40.49 6.14
CA ALA A 4 -4.62 -41.19 4.86
C ALA A 4 -5.87 -41.27 3.94
N ASN A 5 -7.06 -40.89 4.43
CA ASN A 5 -8.32 -40.97 3.72
C ASN A 5 -8.76 -39.65 3.04
N ARG A 6 -8.16 -38.50 3.35
CA ARG A 6 -8.55 -37.20 2.75
C ARG A 6 -8.04 -37.05 1.31
N LEU A 7 -6.80 -37.49 1.07
CA LEU A 7 -6.15 -37.42 -0.23
C LEU A 7 -6.38 -38.69 -1.07
N SER A 8 -6.93 -39.77 -0.48
CA SER A 8 -7.17 -41.02 -1.22
C SER A 8 -8.20 -40.84 -2.33
N GLU A 9 -9.31 -40.16 -2.05
CA GLU A 9 -10.32 -39.85 -3.06
C GLU A 9 -9.80 -38.89 -4.15
N LEU A 10 -8.95 -37.95 -3.76
CA LEU A 10 -8.34 -36.99 -4.69
C LEU A 10 -7.30 -37.66 -5.60
N ASN A 11 -6.46 -38.54 -5.05
CA ASN A 11 -5.54 -39.37 -5.81
C ASN A 11 -6.29 -40.28 -6.79
N ALA A 12 -7.34 -40.97 -6.33
CA ALA A 12 -8.15 -41.84 -7.19
C ALA A 12 -8.80 -41.07 -8.35
N ALA A 13 -9.26 -39.83 -8.11
CA ALA A 13 -9.80 -38.97 -9.16
C ALA A 13 -8.72 -38.54 -10.17
N LEU A 14 -7.49 -38.29 -9.71
CA LEU A 14 -6.37 -37.96 -10.59
C LEU A 14 -5.93 -39.16 -11.43
N ASP A 15 -5.80 -40.35 -10.82
CA ASP A 15 -5.49 -41.59 -11.51
C ASP A 15 -6.52 -41.90 -12.61
N ASP A 16 -7.81 -41.75 -12.28
CA ASP A 16 -8.91 -41.96 -13.22
C ASP A 16 -8.89 -40.96 -14.39
N PHE A 17 -8.57 -39.69 -14.11
CA PHE A 17 -8.38 -38.67 -15.15
C PHE A 17 -7.20 -39.02 -16.07
N LEU A 18 -6.03 -39.33 -15.50
CA LEU A 18 -4.82 -39.65 -16.25
C LEU A 18 -5.01 -40.91 -17.12
N HIS A 19 -5.60 -41.96 -16.56
CA HIS A 19 -5.89 -43.19 -17.28
C HIS A 19 -6.85 -42.95 -18.45
N THR A 20 -7.89 -42.14 -18.26
CA THR A 20 -8.85 -41.81 -19.33
C THR A 20 -8.19 -41.01 -20.45
N ARG A 21 -7.31 -40.07 -20.10
CA ARG A 21 -6.55 -39.26 -21.06
C ARG A 21 -5.67 -40.13 -21.96
N GLU A 22 -4.96 -41.10 -21.40
CA GLU A 22 -4.15 -42.07 -22.15
C GLU A 22 -5.00 -42.92 -23.11
N LEU A 23 -6.24 -43.24 -22.73
CA LEU A 23 -7.17 -44.00 -23.55
C LEU A 23 -7.69 -43.16 -24.74
N GLU A 24 -8.04 -41.89 -24.54
CA GLU A 24 -8.49 -40.98 -25.62
C GLU A 24 -7.39 -40.68 -26.64
N GLU A 25 -6.12 -40.60 -26.20
CA GLU A 25 -4.96 -40.48 -27.11
C GLU A 25 -4.74 -41.76 -27.96
N GLY A 26 -5.43 -42.86 -27.61
CA GLY A 26 -5.27 -44.17 -28.25
C GLY A 26 -6.51 -44.78 -28.93
N ARG A 27 -7.76 -44.33 -28.67
CA ARG A 27 -9.04 -44.86 -29.22
C ARG A 27 -10.28 -44.01 -28.82
N GLU A 28 -11.38 -44.17 -29.56
CA GLU A 28 -12.71 -43.64 -29.18
C GLU A 28 -13.27 -44.36 -27.94
N LEU A 29 -13.66 -43.60 -26.92
CA LEU A 29 -14.36 -44.08 -25.72
C LEU A 29 -15.80 -44.56 -26.06
N PRO A 30 -16.37 -45.49 -25.28
CA PRO A 30 -17.79 -45.85 -25.39
C PRO A 30 -18.69 -44.62 -25.18
N PRO A 31 -19.79 -44.45 -25.95
CA PRO A 31 -20.63 -43.24 -25.91
C PRO A 31 -21.36 -42.98 -24.57
N GLU A 32 -21.37 -43.95 -23.65
CA GLU A 32 -22.00 -43.83 -22.32
C GLU A 32 -20.97 -43.58 -21.18
N ALA A 33 -19.67 -43.54 -21.48
CA ALA A 33 -18.63 -43.30 -20.48
C ALA A 33 -18.50 -41.79 -20.14
N PRO A 34 -18.15 -41.42 -18.89
CA PRO A 34 -17.84 -40.04 -18.55
C PRO A 34 -16.72 -39.50 -19.43
N THR A 35 -16.93 -38.30 -19.97
CA THR A 35 -15.94 -37.62 -20.83
C THR A 35 -14.73 -37.17 -20.00
N LEU A 36 -13.62 -36.84 -20.68
CA LEU A 36 -12.47 -36.22 -20.01
C LEU A 36 -12.83 -34.90 -19.30
N GLU A 37 -13.79 -34.15 -19.82
CA GLU A 37 -14.31 -32.94 -19.16
C GLU A 37 -15.09 -33.26 -17.88
N ASP A 38 -15.95 -34.29 -17.89
CA ASP A 38 -16.67 -34.74 -16.69
C ASP A 38 -15.70 -35.18 -15.58
N ARG A 39 -14.64 -35.90 -15.95
CA ARG A 39 -13.62 -36.35 -15.00
C ARG A 39 -12.77 -35.20 -14.46
N ARG A 40 -12.47 -34.20 -15.30
CA ARG A 40 -11.82 -32.96 -14.86
C ARG A 40 -12.66 -32.20 -13.83
N ALA A 41 -13.97 -32.07 -14.08
CA ALA A 41 -14.89 -31.43 -13.14
C ALA A 41 -14.96 -32.21 -11.82
N ALA A 42 -15.05 -33.54 -11.88
CA ALA A 42 -15.02 -34.39 -10.69
C ALA A 42 -13.71 -34.23 -9.90
N LEU A 43 -12.57 -34.13 -10.57
CA LEU A 43 -11.27 -33.88 -9.94
C LEU A 43 -11.22 -32.52 -9.25
N ASP A 44 -11.73 -31.45 -9.87
CA ASP A 44 -11.80 -30.11 -9.28
C ASP A 44 -12.70 -30.09 -8.03
N ASP A 45 -13.86 -30.75 -8.09
CA ASP A 45 -14.77 -30.88 -6.94
C ASP A 45 -14.10 -31.61 -5.77
N LYS A 46 -13.37 -32.70 -6.05
CA LYS A 46 -12.62 -33.44 -5.04
C LYS A 46 -11.48 -32.61 -4.45
N TYR A 47 -10.80 -31.81 -5.27
CA TYR A 47 -9.77 -30.88 -4.81
C TYR A 47 -10.35 -29.86 -3.81
N TRP A 48 -11.42 -29.16 -4.18
CA TRP A 48 -12.01 -28.15 -3.30
C TRP A 48 -12.61 -28.77 -2.03
N ALA A 49 -13.11 -30.01 -2.10
CA ALA A 49 -13.54 -30.75 -0.91
C ALA A 49 -12.35 -31.04 0.03
N ALA A 50 -11.23 -31.51 -0.50
CA ALA A 50 -10.02 -31.78 0.29
C ALA A 50 -9.47 -30.50 0.92
N VAL A 51 -9.41 -29.39 0.17
CA VAL A 51 -8.98 -28.07 0.67
C VAL A 51 -9.85 -27.60 1.85
N ARG A 52 -11.18 -27.71 1.74
CA ARG A 52 -12.09 -27.32 2.84
C ARG A 52 -11.92 -28.20 4.06
N GLN A 53 -11.64 -29.48 3.89
CA GLN A 53 -11.38 -30.41 5.00
C GLN A 53 -10.07 -30.07 5.73
N VAL A 54 -9.00 -29.78 4.99
CA VAL A 54 -7.72 -29.31 5.54
C VAL A 54 -7.94 -28.03 6.34
N VAL A 55 -8.52 -27.00 5.72
CA VAL A 55 -8.74 -25.69 6.37
C VAL A 55 -9.63 -25.82 7.61
N SER A 56 -10.67 -26.64 7.56
CA SER A 56 -11.53 -26.86 8.73
C SER A 56 -10.78 -27.55 9.88
N ALA A 57 -9.87 -28.47 9.58
CA ALA A 57 -9.08 -29.16 10.60
C ALA A 57 -8.01 -28.27 11.25
N VAL A 58 -7.35 -27.40 10.47
CA VAL A 58 -6.30 -26.52 11.02
C VAL A 58 -6.86 -25.27 11.69
N ALA A 59 -8.07 -24.82 11.31
CA ALA A 59 -8.71 -23.64 11.88
C ALA A 59 -8.98 -23.76 13.39
N GLU A 60 -9.19 -24.97 13.91
CA GLU A 60 -9.38 -25.21 15.35
C GLU A 60 -8.16 -24.80 16.18
N ASN A 61 -6.96 -24.84 15.59
CA ASN A 61 -5.69 -24.52 16.23
C ASN A 61 -5.17 -23.12 15.86
N ALA A 62 -5.93 -22.31 15.13
CA ALA A 62 -5.51 -21.02 14.62
C ALA A 62 -5.68 -19.86 15.61
N ALA A 63 -6.10 -20.12 16.86
CA ALA A 63 -6.40 -19.09 17.85
C ALA A 63 -5.18 -18.21 18.19
N ASP A 64 -3.99 -18.82 18.28
CA ASP A 64 -2.78 -18.18 18.81
C ASP A 64 -1.73 -17.82 17.74
N GLY A 65 -2.01 -18.04 16.45
CA GLY A 65 -1.08 -17.72 15.36
C GLY A 65 -1.67 -17.91 13.96
N PRO A 66 -0.81 -17.94 12.92
CA PRO A 66 -1.24 -18.30 11.57
C PRO A 66 -1.76 -19.75 11.53
N LEU A 67 -2.45 -20.12 10.44
CA LEU A 67 -2.90 -21.48 10.21
C LEU A 67 -1.70 -22.46 10.27
N PRO A 68 -1.71 -23.45 11.18
CA PRO A 68 -0.61 -24.38 11.35
C PRO A 68 -0.65 -25.48 10.27
N LEU A 69 -0.25 -25.13 9.05
CA LEU A 69 -0.25 -26.01 7.88
C LEU A 69 1.03 -26.82 7.79
N GLU A 70 0.91 -28.12 7.54
CA GLU A 70 2.04 -28.96 7.12
C GLU A 70 2.48 -28.60 5.68
N ASP A 71 3.72 -28.94 5.29
CA ASP A 71 4.26 -28.62 3.95
C ASP A 71 3.39 -29.16 2.81
N THR A 72 2.78 -30.34 2.99
CA THR A 72 1.89 -30.98 2.02
C THR A 72 0.52 -30.29 1.95
N GLU A 73 -0.01 -29.83 3.09
CA GLU A 73 -1.26 -29.08 3.17
C GLU A 73 -1.11 -27.68 2.56
N ARG A 74 0.03 -27.05 2.81
CA ARG A 74 0.40 -25.79 2.18
C ARG A 74 0.56 -25.94 0.67
N ALA A 75 1.26 -26.98 0.19
CA ALA A 75 1.40 -27.24 -1.24
C ALA A 75 0.05 -27.50 -1.93
N LEU A 76 -0.87 -28.18 -1.25
CA LEU A 76 -2.24 -28.39 -1.74
C LEU A 76 -2.96 -27.05 -1.92
N LEU A 77 -2.91 -26.18 -0.90
CA LEU A 77 -3.56 -24.88 -0.90
C LEU A 77 -2.98 -23.90 -1.92
N ASP A 78 -1.65 -23.78 -1.94
CA ASP A 78 -0.95 -22.74 -2.69
C ASP A 78 -0.74 -23.09 -4.15
N PHE A 79 -0.61 -24.39 -4.47
CA PHE A 79 -0.19 -24.85 -5.81
C PHE A 79 -1.10 -25.90 -6.43
N GLY A 80 -2.09 -26.41 -5.69
CA GLY A 80 -2.94 -27.50 -6.17
C GLY A 80 -2.21 -28.84 -6.22
N VAL A 81 -1.08 -28.96 -5.52
CA VAL A 81 -0.18 -30.12 -5.57
C VAL A 81 -0.27 -30.91 -4.27
N PHE A 82 -0.35 -32.24 -4.40
CA PHE A 82 -0.39 -33.19 -3.29
C PHE A 82 0.52 -34.39 -3.60
N PRO A 83 0.85 -35.25 -2.61
CA PRO A 83 1.71 -36.41 -2.82
C PRO A 83 1.16 -37.37 -3.89
N HIS A 84 1.68 -37.23 -5.12
CA HIS A 84 1.34 -38.04 -6.28
C HIS A 84 2.48 -37.96 -7.32
N PRO A 85 2.92 -39.09 -7.94
CA PRO A 85 4.06 -39.09 -8.87
C PRO A 85 3.92 -38.12 -10.05
N ALA A 86 2.71 -37.94 -10.56
CA ALA A 86 2.45 -37.03 -11.69
C ALA A 86 2.63 -35.54 -11.36
N LEU A 87 2.76 -35.16 -10.08
CA LEU A 87 2.79 -33.76 -9.64
C LEU A 87 4.17 -33.33 -9.10
N GLU A 88 5.13 -34.24 -8.97
CA GLU A 88 6.43 -33.96 -8.31
C GLU A 88 7.23 -32.86 -9.04
N ASP A 89 7.34 -32.93 -10.37
CA ASP A 89 8.04 -31.92 -11.17
C ASP A 89 7.35 -30.55 -11.11
N ILE A 90 6.02 -30.55 -11.08
CA ILE A 90 5.19 -29.33 -11.11
C ILE A 90 5.42 -28.48 -9.86
N ARG A 91 5.55 -29.13 -8.69
CA ARG A 91 5.83 -28.40 -7.43
C ARG A 91 7.05 -27.51 -7.56
N SER A 92 8.14 -28.04 -8.12
CA SER A 92 9.41 -27.31 -8.27
C SER A 92 9.33 -26.09 -9.19
N ARG A 93 8.34 -26.04 -10.07
CA ARG A 93 8.11 -24.94 -11.02
C ARG A 93 7.28 -23.80 -10.43
N LEU A 94 6.50 -24.06 -9.38
CA LEU A 94 5.59 -23.09 -8.77
C LEU A 94 6.10 -22.57 -7.42
N ASP A 95 6.76 -23.44 -6.65
CA ASP A 95 7.28 -23.13 -5.33
C ASP A 95 8.75 -22.69 -5.42
N THR A 96 8.98 -21.38 -5.57
CA THR A 96 10.34 -20.81 -5.61
C THR A 96 10.93 -20.60 -4.21
N GLY A 97 10.17 -20.90 -3.14
CA GLY A 97 10.57 -20.67 -1.75
C GLY A 97 10.71 -19.20 -1.35
N SER A 98 10.48 -18.26 -2.28
CA SER A 98 10.66 -16.84 -2.06
C SER A 98 9.35 -16.19 -1.66
N LYS A 99 9.37 -15.40 -0.58
CA LYS A 99 8.28 -14.48 -0.27
C LYS A 99 8.49 -13.22 -1.10
N VAL A 100 7.50 -12.88 -1.92
CA VAL A 100 7.58 -11.74 -2.83
C VAL A 100 6.56 -10.69 -2.40
N ASP A 101 7.04 -9.49 -2.07
CA ASP A 101 6.18 -8.41 -1.60
C ASP A 101 5.11 -8.03 -2.63
N GLY A 102 3.86 -7.91 -2.17
CA GLY A 102 2.70 -7.61 -3.02
C GLY A 102 2.11 -8.81 -3.76
N VAL A 103 2.72 -10.00 -3.65
CA VAL A 103 2.18 -11.27 -4.18
C VAL A 103 1.83 -12.19 -3.02
N LEU A 104 0.54 -12.53 -2.91
CA LEU A 104 -0.01 -13.43 -1.92
C LEU A 104 -0.25 -14.81 -2.52
N LEU A 105 0.02 -15.84 -1.73
CA LEU A 105 -0.48 -17.19 -1.96
C LEU A 105 -1.78 -17.44 -1.18
N MET A 106 -2.43 -18.57 -1.46
CA MET A 106 -3.70 -18.93 -0.85
C MET A 106 -3.64 -19.00 0.68
N HIS A 107 -2.60 -19.62 1.26
CA HIS A 107 -2.47 -19.68 2.71
C HIS A 107 -2.33 -18.29 3.35
N GLU A 108 -1.63 -17.36 2.72
CA GLU A 108 -1.51 -15.97 3.20
C GLU A 108 -2.85 -15.24 3.14
N SER A 109 -3.60 -15.42 2.04
CA SER A 109 -4.96 -14.89 1.93
C SER A 109 -5.89 -15.46 3.00
N LEU A 110 -5.73 -16.73 3.39
CA LEU A 110 -6.52 -17.34 4.46
C LEU A 110 -6.09 -16.83 5.84
N ASN A 111 -4.79 -16.61 6.07
CA ASN A 111 -4.28 -16.01 7.30
C ASN A 111 -4.82 -14.58 7.48
N ALA A 112 -4.90 -13.78 6.42
CA ALA A 112 -5.55 -12.47 6.48
C ALA A 112 -7.02 -12.55 6.92
N VAL A 113 -7.74 -13.63 6.58
CA VAL A 113 -9.10 -13.87 7.10
C VAL A 113 -9.08 -14.22 8.58
N VAL A 114 -8.12 -15.03 9.02
CA VAL A 114 -7.94 -15.33 10.45
C VAL A 114 -7.66 -14.05 11.23
N ASP A 115 -6.78 -13.19 10.72
CA ASP A 115 -6.38 -11.96 11.39
C ASP A 115 -7.52 -10.93 11.45
N ASP A 116 -8.33 -10.79 10.40
CA ASP A 116 -9.56 -9.97 10.40
C ASP A 116 -10.60 -10.50 11.40
N VAL A 117 -10.91 -11.80 11.33
CA VAL A 117 -11.92 -12.43 12.19
C VAL A 117 -11.52 -12.37 13.66
N LEU A 118 -10.24 -12.61 13.97
CA LEU A 118 -9.69 -12.52 15.32
C LEU A 118 -9.25 -11.10 15.70
N ARG A 119 -9.50 -10.11 14.83
CA ARG A 119 -9.23 -8.68 15.05
C ARG A 119 -7.78 -8.38 15.40
N ARG A 120 -6.84 -9.20 14.92
CA ARG A 120 -5.42 -9.08 15.27
C ARG A 120 -4.82 -7.78 14.76
N ASP A 121 -5.12 -7.40 13.52
CA ASP A 121 -4.63 -6.15 12.93
C ASP A 121 -5.19 -4.93 13.67
N ALA A 122 -6.49 -4.92 13.96
CA ALA A 122 -7.12 -3.84 14.73
C ALA A 122 -6.52 -3.72 16.15
N ILE A 123 -6.27 -4.85 16.82
CA ILE A 123 -5.62 -4.86 18.15
C ILE A 123 -4.18 -4.36 18.05
N ALA A 124 -3.44 -4.76 17.01
CA ALA A 124 -2.06 -4.34 16.79
C ALA A 124 -1.98 -2.83 16.50
N GLU A 125 -2.89 -2.27 15.70
CA GLU A 125 -2.99 -0.84 15.42
C GLU A 125 -3.22 -0.03 16.70
N TYR A 126 -4.23 -0.39 17.51
CA TYR A 126 -4.46 0.29 18.78
C TYR A 126 -3.30 0.17 19.77
N ARG A 127 -2.57 -0.95 19.75
CA ARG A 127 -1.36 -1.14 20.57
C ARG A 127 -0.21 -0.26 20.10
N ALA A 128 0.00 -0.13 18.79
CA ALA A 128 1.01 0.76 18.24
C ALA A 128 0.74 2.22 18.63
N ASP A 129 -0.53 2.66 18.52
CA ASP A 129 -0.95 3.99 18.98
C ASP A 129 -0.75 4.17 20.49
N TYR A 130 -1.08 3.14 21.27
CA TYR A 130 -0.87 3.15 22.72
C TYR A 130 0.62 3.26 23.09
N ASP A 131 1.48 2.51 22.43
CA ASP A 131 2.93 2.50 22.69
C ASP A 131 3.57 3.83 22.28
N ALA A 132 3.16 4.41 21.15
CA ALA A 132 3.57 5.74 20.72
C ALA A 132 3.16 6.82 21.75
N LEU A 133 1.93 6.74 22.24
CA LEU A 133 1.42 7.66 23.24
C LEU A 133 2.12 7.50 24.60
N ALA A 134 2.39 6.25 25.01
CA ALA A 134 3.13 5.95 26.24
C ALA A 134 4.57 6.49 26.17
N HIS A 135 5.18 6.45 24.98
CA HIS A 135 6.48 7.07 24.73
C HIS A 135 6.44 8.59 24.91
N ASP A 136 5.44 9.27 24.34
CA ASP A 136 5.27 10.73 24.49
C ASP A 136 5.06 11.14 25.96
N ILE A 137 4.23 10.40 26.69
CA ILE A 137 4.01 10.60 28.13
C ILE A 137 5.31 10.42 28.92
N ALA A 138 6.13 9.42 28.57
CA ALA A 138 7.42 9.17 29.22
C ALA A 138 8.43 10.30 28.95
N LEU A 139 8.37 10.96 27.79
CA LEU A 139 9.21 12.11 27.44
C LEU A 139 8.72 13.43 28.05
N TRP A 140 7.44 13.53 28.39
CA TRP A 140 6.80 14.75 28.87
C TRP A 140 7.54 15.45 30.03
N PRO A 141 8.08 14.76 31.06
CA PRO A 141 8.79 15.45 32.14
C PRO A 141 9.97 16.29 31.64
N ASN A 142 10.68 15.83 30.61
CA ASN A 142 11.81 16.54 30.02
C ASN A 142 11.34 17.74 29.19
N THR A 143 10.28 17.57 28.39
CA THR A 143 9.74 18.66 27.56
C THR A 143 9.10 19.74 28.43
N HIS A 144 8.34 19.35 29.46
CA HIS A 144 7.75 20.25 30.45
C HIS A 144 8.81 21.05 31.20
N LEU A 145 9.89 20.41 31.65
CA LEU A 145 11.01 21.09 32.30
C LEU A 145 11.67 22.13 31.37
N ALA A 146 11.75 21.85 30.06
CA ALA A 146 12.25 22.83 29.09
C ALA A 146 11.34 24.06 28.99
N HIS A 147 10.01 23.89 29.02
CA HIS A 147 9.06 25.01 29.07
C HIS A 147 9.23 25.84 30.35
N ILE A 148 9.40 25.19 31.52
CA ILE A 148 9.67 25.88 32.79
C ILE A 148 10.95 26.71 32.71
N ARG A 149 12.05 26.12 32.21
CA ARG A 149 13.34 26.82 32.07
C ARG A 149 13.22 28.03 31.14
N TYR A 150 12.57 27.85 29.99
CA TYR A 150 12.35 28.92 29.02
C TYR A 150 11.52 30.06 29.60
N ARG A 151 10.46 29.75 30.34
CA ARG A 151 9.65 30.74 31.06
C ARG A 151 10.48 31.52 32.06
N ASP A 152 11.24 30.82 32.90
CA ASP A 152 12.06 31.47 33.92
C ASP A 152 13.11 32.40 33.30
N ASP A 153 13.70 32.03 32.16
CA ASP A 153 14.62 32.88 31.42
C ASP A 153 13.95 34.13 30.86
N LYS A 154 12.71 34.02 30.35
CA LYS A 154 11.94 35.19 29.89
C LYS A 154 11.54 36.14 31.01
N VAL A 155 11.23 35.59 32.19
CA VAL A 155 11.00 36.40 33.39
C VAL A 155 12.27 37.13 33.85
N ARG A 156 13.43 36.47 33.79
CA ARG A 156 14.74 37.10 34.10
C ARG A 156 15.11 38.17 33.09
N GLU A 157 14.87 37.95 31.80
CA GLU A 157 15.11 38.92 30.73
C GLU A 157 14.32 40.22 30.96
N LEU A 158 13.06 40.10 31.40
CA LEU A 158 12.19 41.26 31.66
C LEU A 158 12.55 42.02 32.96
N LEU A 159 12.83 41.31 34.05
CA LEU A 159 12.93 41.90 35.40
C LEU A 159 14.37 42.03 35.93
N GLY A 160 15.36 41.48 35.22
CA GLY A 160 16.74 41.35 35.67
C GLY A 160 16.88 40.50 36.94
N GLU A 161 18.09 40.39 37.47
CA GLU A 161 18.35 39.75 38.78
C GLU A 161 17.93 40.67 39.93
N SER A 162 16.62 40.80 40.13
CA SER A 162 16.01 41.65 41.16
C SER A 162 15.22 40.85 42.21
N PRO A 163 14.98 41.41 43.41
CA PRO A 163 14.09 40.80 44.39
C PRO A 163 12.68 40.55 43.83
N ARG A 164 12.22 41.41 42.90
CA ARG A 164 10.94 41.24 42.19
C ARG A 164 10.94 40.02 41.29
N CYS A 165 12.02 39.78 40.54
CA CYS A 165 12.20 38.58 39.73
C CYS A 165 12.15 37.31 40.61
N SER A 166 12.90 37.29 41.72
CA SER A 166 12.92 36.16 42.66
C SER A 166 11.52 35.86 43.24
N HIS A 167 10.75 36.91 43.54
CA HIS A 167 9.37 36.78 44.01
C HIS A 167 8.44 36.20 42.94
N VAL A 168 8.51 36.69 41.70
CA VAL A 168 7.69 36.15 40.58
C VAL A 168 8.02 34.69 40.31
N LEU A 169 9.31 34.31 40.26
CA LEU A 169 9.69 32.91 40.04
C LEU A 169 9.18 32.00 41.16
N LYS A 170 9.15 32.46 42.41
CA LYS A 170 8.54 31.72 43.53
C LYS A 170 7.03 31.56 43.37
N LEU A 171 6.32 32.62 42.99
CA LEU A 171 4.87 32.55 42.73
C LEU A 171 4.54 31.56 41.60
N LEU A 172 5.37 31.53 40.54
CA LEU A 172 5.20 30.59 39.43
C LEU A 172 5.54 29.14 39.82
N ALA A 173 6.57 28.93 40.64
CA ALA A 173 6.88 27.60 41.19
C ALA A 173 5.76 27.06 42.09
N ASP A 174 5.15 27.91 42.94
CA ASP A 174 3.96 27.56 43.71
C ASP A 174 2.78 27.15 42.81
N VAL A 175 2.61 27.82 41.65
CA VAL A 175 1.59 27.46 40.65
C VAL A 175 1.91 26.11 40.02
N ASP A 176 3.16 25.87 39.61
CA ASP A 176 3.60 24.62 38.99
C ASP A 176 3.29 23.41 39.88
N GLU A 177 3.49 23.52 41.20
CA GLU A 177 3.17 22.47 42.18
C GLU A 177 1.68 22.06 42.20
N LYS A 178 0.77 22.97 41.82
CA LYS A 178 -0.68 22.74 41.82
C LYS A 178 -1.26 22.62 40.42
N LEU A 179 -0.45 22.80 39.38
CA LEU A 179 -0.93 23.02 38.02
C LEU A 179 -1.63 21.79 37.44
N GLU A 180 -1.09 20.59 37.68
CA GLU A 180 -1.72 19.34 37.23
C GLU A 180 -3.10 19.13 37.87
N GLN A 181 -3.19 19.31 39.20
CA GLN A 181 -4.45 19.18 39.92
C GLN A 181 -5.46 20.25 39.48
N TYR A 182 -5.00 21.49 39.29
CA TYR A 182 -5.81 22.59 38.76
C TYR A 182 -6.39 22.25 37.38
N LYS A 183 -5.54 21.86 36.42
CA LYS A 183 -5.97 21.53 35.05
C LYS A 183 -6.89 20.32 34.98
N ARG A 184 -6.66 19.31 35.83
CA ARG A 184 -7.54 18.13 35.92
C ARG A 184 -8.94 18.49 36.40
N LEU A 185 -9.05 19.34 37.43
CA LEU A 185 -10.34 19.79 37.95
C LEU A 185 -11.03 20.78 36.99
N GLU A 186 -10.28 21.67 36.36
CA GLU A 186 -10.78 22.56 35.30
C GLU A 186 -11.46 21.77 34.17
N THR A 187 -10.83 20.68 33.71
CA THR A 187 -11.38 19.80 32.68
C THR A 187 -12.66 19.10 33.14
N ARG A 188 -12.72 18.68 34.41
CA ARG A 188 -13.93 18.05 34.99
C ARG A 188 -15.09 19.03 35.16
N ASP A 189 -14.79 20.26 35.55
CA ASP A 189 -15.78 21.34 35.66
C ASP A 189 -16.39 21.63 34.28
N ALA A 190 -15.53 21.83 33.28
CA ALA A 190 -15.94 22.09 31.90
C ALA A 190 -16.78 20.96 31.29
N THR A 191 -16.54 19.70 31.69
CA THR A 191 -17.28 18.53 31.21
C THR A 191 -18.47 18.14 32.10
N GLY A 192 -18.73 18.87 33.20
CA GLY A 192 -19.82 18.58 34.13
C GLY A 192 -19.64 17.27 34.94
N ARG A 193 -18.42 16.76 35.07
CA ARG A 193 -18.08 15.47 35.71
C ARG A 193 -17.58 15.63 37.16
N MET A 194 -17.96 16.70 37.85
CA MET A 194 -17.49 16.98 39.20
C MET A 194 -18.27 16.22 40.28
N SER A 195 -17.55 15.55 41.18
CA SER A 195 -18.10 15.06 42.44
C SER A 195 -18.24 16.18 43.48
N ASN A 196 -18.97 15.92 44.58
CA ASN A 196 -19.10 16.87 45.69
C ASN A 196 -17.75 17.20 46.36
N ASP A 197 -16.82 16.24 46.38
CA ASP A 197 -15.47 16.46 46.93
C ASP A 197 -14.56 17.21 45.93
N ASP A 198 -14.75 16.97 44.63
CA ASP A 198 -14.09 17.76 43.57
C ASP A 198 -14.52 19.23 43.62
N GLN A 199 -15.80 19.53 43.90
CA GLN A 199 -16.31 20.91 44.03
C GLN A 199 -15.59 21.71 45.11
N LYS A 200 -15.43 21.11 46.29
CA LYS A 200 -14.72 21.75 47.41
C LYS A 200 -13.25 21.97 47.07
N SER A 201 -12.60 20.94 46.51
CA SER A 201 -11.19 20.99 46.12
C SER A 201 -10.94 22.01 45.01
N TRP A 202 -11.82 22.08 44.02
CA TRP A 202 -11.74 23.00 42.88
C TRP A 202 -11.76 24.45 43.34
N ALA A 203 -12.72 24.82 44.21
CA ALA A 203 -12.81 26.18 44.74
C ALA A 203 -11.51 26.62 45.44
N THR A 204 -10.90 25.74 46.24
CA THR A 204 -9.65 26.02 46.95
C THR A 204 -8.46 26.15 46.00
N ILE A 205 -8.28 25.18 45.11
CA ILE A 205 -7.12 25.12 44.19
C ILE A 205 -7.20 26.24 43.16
N ARG A 206 -8.40 26.49 42.61
CA ARG A 206 -8.64 27.58 41.68
C ARG A 206 -8.27 28.93 42.28
N HIS A 207 -8.78 29.22 43.48
CA HIS A 207 -8.43 30.46 44.17
C HIS A 207 -6.93 30.58 44.42
N TYR A 208 -6.27 29.49 44.84
CA TYR A 208 -4.83 29.47 45.09
C TYR A 208 -4.00 29.80 43.85
N VAL A 209 -4.32 29.19 42.71
CA VAL A 209 -3.60 29.37 41.43
C VAL A 209 -3.90 30.74 40.82
N GLU A 210 -5.18 31.13 40.73
CA GLU A 210 -5.59 32.41 40.13
C GLU A 210 -5.04 33.61 40.91
N SER A 211 -5.00 33.55 42.24
CA SER A 211 -4.46 34.62 43.08
C SER A 211 -2.97 34.86 42.80
N ARG A 212 -2.17 33.78 42.69
CA ARG A 212 -0.72 33.86 42.42
C ARG A 212 -0.42 34.34 41.01
N LEU A 213 -1.15 33.83 40.02
CA LEU A 213 -1.03 34.30 38.64
C LEU A 213 -1.40 35.77 38.53
N LYS A 214 -2.46 36.21 39.21
CA LYS A 214 -2.84 37.63 39.25
C LYS A 214 -1.74 38.50 39.85
N GLU A 215 -1.13 38.06 40.95
CA GLU A 215 0.00 38.77 41.57
C GLU A 215 1.22 38.80 40.64
N ALA A 216 1.63 37.66 40.09
CA ALA A 216 2.75 37.56 39.15
C ALA A 216 2.51 38.46 37.92
N ASN A 217 1.31 38.40 37.33
CA ASN A 217 0.94 39.21 36.18
C ASN A 217 0.95 40.71 36.50
N SER A 218 0.53 41.11 37.71
CA SER A 218 0.59 42.52 38.12
C SER A 218 2.03 43.07 38.17
N ILE A 219 3.01 42.22 38.49
CA ILE A 219 4.44 42.58 38.55
C ILE A 219 5.08 42.59 37.16
N LEU A 220 4.67 41.66 36.30
CA LEU A 220 5.13 41.54 34.92
C LEU A 220 4.56 42.63 34.00
N THR A 221 3.40 43.21 34.36
CA THR A 221 2.76 44.26 33.58
C THR A 221 3.55 45.58 33.69
N PRO A 222 4.08 46.12 32.58
CA PRO A 222 4.79 47.39 32.60
C PRO A 222 3.84 48.56 32.92
N PRO A 223 4.34 49.64 33.58
CA PRO A 223 3.52 50.80 33.93
C PRO A 223 3.06 51.57 32.68
N VAL A 224 1.82 52.05 32.70
CA VAL A 224 1.13 52.73 31.57
C VAL A 224 1.89 53.95 31.02
N THR A 225 2.79 54.52 31.81
CA THR A 225 3.57 55.73 31.48
C THR A 225 4.82 55.47 30.62
N GLU A 226 5.24 54.20 30.44
CA GLU A 226 6.42 53.83 29.65
C GLU A 226 6.01 53.17 28.32
N ASN A 227 6.00 53.94 27.22
CA ASN A 227 5.73 53.41 25.88
C ASN A 227 7.01 52.79 25.26
N ASP A 228 7.64 51.87 25.99
CA ASP A 228 8.85 51.15 25.55
C ASP A 228 8.46 49.86 24.84
N SER A 229 8.50 49.88 23.51
CA SER A 229 8.16 48.73 22.64
C SER A 229 8.90 47.46 23.06
N LYS A 230 10.19 47.58 23.40
CA LYS A 230 11.02 46.40 23.75
C LYS A 230 10.59 45.76 25.05
N ARG A 231 10.23 46.58 26.04
CA ARG A 231 9.76 46.09 27.34
C ARG A 231 8.37 45.46 27.25
N ASN A 232 7.50 46.02 26.41
CA ASN A 232 6.19 45.44 26.12
C ASN A 232 6.31 44.10 25.38
N GLU A 233 7.22 43.99 24.42
CA GLU A 233 7.52 42.72 23.72
C GLU A 233 8.08 41.66 24.70
N ALA A 234 9.00 42.03 25.59
CA ALA A 234 9.54 41.14 26.61
C ALA A 234 8.45 40.67 27.61
N ALA A 235 7.53 41.56 28.00
CA ALA A 235 6.39 41.21 28.85
C ALA A 235 5.44 40.23 28.15
N ALA A 236 5.11 40.49 26.87
CA ALA A 236 4.31 39.57 26.06
C ALA A 236 4.96 38.19 25.94
N ALA A 237 6.28 38.13 25.74
CA ALA A 237 7.02 36.87 25.69
C ALA A 237 6.99 36.12 27.04
N ALA A 238 7.10 36.83 28.16
CA ALA A 238 6.97 36.23 29.49
C ALA A 238 5.55 35.65 29.71
N PHE A 239 4.50 36.39 29.36
CA PHE A 239 3.13 35.88 29.45
C PHE A 239 2.90 34.62 28.59
N ALA A 240 3.32 34.67 27.32
CA ALA A 240 3.21 33.51 26.43
C ALA A 240 3.97 32.28 26.97
N SER A 241 5.12 32.49 27.62
CA SER A 241 5.88 31.39 28.23
C SER A 241 5.19 30.80 29.48
N ILE A 242 4.47 31.60 30.26
CA ILE A 242 3.64 31.12 31.38
C ILE A 242 2.48 30.28 30.85
N GLU A 243 1.77 30.77 29.84
CA GLU A 243 0.69 30.04 29.16
C GLU A 243 1.21 28.72 28.55
N SER A 244 2.42 28.72 27.99
CA SER A 244 3.05 27.54 27.43
C SER A 244 3.27 26.43 28.46
N VAL A 245 3.70 26.77 29.69
CA VAL A 245 3.82 25.80 30.80
C VAL A 245 2.44 25.21 31.15
N GLN A 246 1.40 26.05 31.24
CA GLN A 246 0.03 25.59 31.51
C GLN A 246 -0.54 24.72 30.39
N ALA A 247 -0.26 25.06 29.14
CA ALA A 247 -0.66 24.30 27.97
C ALA A 247 0.01 22.91 27.95
N SER A 248 1.28 22.81 28.35
CA SER A 248 1.97 21.52 28.40
C SER A 248 1.36 20.55 29.43
N VAL A 249 0.86 21.03 30.57
CA VAL A 249 0.15 20.21 31.57
C VAL A 249 -1.24 19.82 31.08
N ALA A 250 -1.96 20.75 30.45
CA ALA A 250 -3.25 20.44 29.82
C ALA A 250 -3.09 19.35 28.74
N HIS A 251 -2.01 19.42 27.95
CA HIS A 251 -1.68 18.40 26.96
C HIS A 251 -1.40 17.04 27.60
N LEU A 252 -0.64 16.97 28.71
CA LEU A 252 -0.45 15.69 29.43
C LEU A 252 -1.77 15.04 29.86
N ILE A 253 -2.71 15.84 30.36
CA ILE A 253 -4.03 15.34 30.77
C ILE A 253 -4.78 14.76 29.56
N GLU A 254 -4.73 15.45 28.42
CA GLU A 254 -5.30 14.97 27.16
C GLU A 254 -4.65 13.65 26.71
N LEU A 255 -3.32 13.53 26.79
CA LEU A 255 -2.60 12.28 26.47
C LEU A 255 -3.04 11.14 27.39
N HIS A 256 -3.15 11.35 28.70
CA HIS A 256 -3.65 10.33 29.63
C HIS A 256 -5.13 9.96 29.39
N GLU A 257 -5.96 10.87 28.90
CA GLU A 257 -7.34 10.56 28.51
C GLU A 257 -7.39 9.71 27.24
N LYS A 258 -6.58 10.06 26.23
CA LYS A 258 -6.40 9.25 25.01
C LYS A 258 -5.89 7.84 25.33
N GLN A 259 -4.90 7.74 26.23
CA GLN A 259 -4.32 6.47 26.64
C GLN A 259 -5.36 5.54 27.25
N ARG A 260 -6.18 6.05 28.17
CA ARG A 260 -7.30 5.29 28.77
C ARG A 260 -8.35 4.89 27.73
N GLY A 261 -8.61 5.74 26.75
CA GLY A 261 -9.50 5.44 25.62
C GLY A 261 -8.99 4.26 24.78
N LEU A 262 -7.70 4.27 24.44
CA LEU A 262 -7.03 3.18 23.70
C LEU A 262 -7.03 1.88 24.50
N GLU A 263 -6.73 1.92 25.81
CA GLU A 263 -6.80 0.72 26.68
C GLU A 263 -8.20 0.08 26.66
N GLN A 264 -9.24 0.91 26.72
CA GLN A 264 -10.62 0.44 26.64
C GLN A 264 -10.92 -0.19 25.28
N GLN A 265 -10.48 0.44 24.18
CA GLN A 265 -10.65 -0.09 22.83
C GLN A 265 -9.92 -1.42 22.65
N ILE A 266 -8.67 -1.53 23.10
CA ILE A 266 -7.89 -2.77 23.06
C ILE A 266 -8.63 -3.89 23.80
N LEU A 267 -9.11 -3.61 25.02
CA LEU A 267 -9.85 -4.57 25.83
C LEU A 267 -11.16 -5.00 25.14
N GLU A 268 -11.90 -4.05 24.55
CA GLU A 268 -13.11 -4.32 23.80
C GLU A 268 -12.84 -5.24 22.60
N GLN A 269 -11.84 -4.92 21.77
CA GLN A 269 -11.45 -5.74 20.62
C GLN A 269 -11.00 -7.14 21.05
N GLN A 270 -10.19 -7.27 22.10
CA GLN A 270 -9.78 -8.55 22.65
C GLN A 270 -10.95 -9.37 23.16
N SER A 271 -11.92 -8.72 23.82
CA SER A 271 -13.13 -9.40 24.29
C SER A 271 -14.01 -9.89 23.14
N ALA A 272 -14.09 -9.13 22.05
CA ALA A 272 -14.80 -9.51 20.83
C ALA A 272 -14.09 -10.69 20.14
N ALA A 273 -12.76 -10.65 20.01
CA ALA A 273 -11.96 -11.73 19.45
C ALA A 273 -12.13 -13.04 20.24
N ARG A 274 -12.14 -12.99 21.59
CA ARG A 274 -12.37 -14.17 22.45
C ARG A 274 -13.76 -14.79 22.33
N ARG A 275 -14.74 -14.06 21.80
CA ARG A 275 -16.11 -14.58 21.58
C ARG A 275 -16.24 -15.31 20.26
N VAL A 276 -15.27 -15.17 19.35
CA VAL A 276 -15.28 -15.88 18.08
C VAL A 276 -15.14 -17.38 18.34
N THR A 277 -16.09 -18.14 17.82
CA THR A 277 -16.07 -19.60 17.90
C THR A 277 -15.27 -20.20 16.73
N SER A 278 -14.70 -21.39 16.92
CA SER A 278 -14.03 -22.11 15.82
C SER A 278 -14.98 -22.36 14.63
N ALA A 279 -16.28 -22.56 14.89
CA ALA A 279 -17.29 -22.72 13.85
C ALA A 279 -17.49 -21.45 13.00
N GLU A 280 -17.47 -20.27 13.63
CA GLU A 280 -17.54 -18.98 12.92
C GLU A 280 -16.28 -18.75 12.08
N LEU A 281 -15.10 -19.07 12.62
CA LEU A 281 -13.85 -18.96 11.89
C LEU A 281 -13.84 -19.88 10.65
N VAL A 282 -14.18 -21.16 10.82
CA VAL A 282 -14.30 -22.14 9.72
C VAL A 282 -15.31 -21.67 8.67
N LYS A 283 -16.43 -21.08 9.09
CA LYS A 283 -17.43 -20.52 8.18
C LYS A 283 -16.85 -19.38 7.33
N MET A 284 -16.10 -18.46 7.94
CA MET A 284 -15.48 -17.34 7.24
C MET A 284 -14.39 -17.79 6.26
N LEU A 285 -13.54 -18.74 6.67
CA LEU A 285 -12.53 -19.36 5.81
C LEU A 285 -13.17 -20.09 4.61
N ASN A 286 -14.24 -20.86 4.83
CA ASN A 286 -14.94 -21.54 3.75
C ASN A 286 -15.64 -20.57 2.78
N ARG A 287 -16.11 -19.42 3.29
CA ARG A 287 -16.63 -18.34 2.45
C ARG A 287 -15.54 -17.77 1.55
N GLU A 288 -14.34 -17.60 2.08
CA GLU A 288 -13.18 -17.14 1.31
C GLU A 288 -12.80 -18.12 0.21
N LEU A 289 -12.64 -19.41 0.55
CA LEU A 289 -12.37 -20.47 -0.42
C LEU A 289 -13.43 -20.51 -1.53
N SER A 290 -14.71 -20.36 -1.17
CA SER A 290 -15.82 -20.35 -2.14
C SER A 290 -15.77 -19.13 -3.05
N SER A 291 -15.35 -17.97 -2.52
CA SER A 291 -15.15 -16.74 -3.29
C SER A 291 -14.03 -16.92 -4.31
N VAL A 292 -12.86 -17.38 -3.86
CA VAL A 292 -11.70 -17.62 -4.74
C VAL A 292 -12.02 -18.67 -5.81
N ALA A 293 -12.65 -19.79 -5.45
CA ALA A 293 -13.09 -20.79 -6.41
C ALA A 293 -14.04 -20.20 -7.48
N GLY A 294 -14.97 -19.33 -7.07
CA GLY A 294 -15.86 -18.63 -8.01
C GLY A 294 -15.12 -17.70 -8.97
N LEU A 295 -14.09 -17.00 -8.48
CA LEU A 295 -13.22 -16.13 -9.28
C LEU A 295 -12.36 -16.93 -10.26
N LEU A 296 -11.84 -18.09 -9.84
CA LEU A 296 -11.06 -18.98 -10.71
C LEU A 296 -11.93 -19.61 -11.81
N ARG A 297 -13.19 -19.94 -11.53
CA ARG A 297 -14.15 -20.33 -12.60
C ARG A 297 -14.40 -19.20 -13.59
N LEU A 298 -14.48 -17.96 -13.11
CA LEU A 298 -14.59 -16.79 -13.99
C LEU A 298 -13.33 -16.60 -14.85
N ALA A 299 -12.16 -16.82 -14.28
CA ALA A 299 -10.87 -16.77 -14.98
C ALA A 299 -10.80 -17.81 -16.11
N ALA A 300 -11.18 -19.06 -15.83
CA ALA A 300 -11.25 -20.14 -16.83
C ALA A 300 -12.22 -19.79 -17.98
N ARG A 301 -13.39 -19.22 -17.63
CA ARG A 301 -14.36 -18.74 -18.63
C ARG A 301 -13.83 -17.64 -19.54
N TYR A 302 -13.02 -16.71 -19.02
CA TYR A 302 -12.42 -15.67 -19.87
C TYR A 302 -11.42 -16.26 -20.86
N ALA A 303 -10.61 -17.22 -20.41
CA ALA A 303 -9.66 -17.96 -21.24
C ALA A 303 -10.35 -19.01 -22.15
N ARG A 304 -11.65 -19.26 -21.99
CA ARG A 304 -12.43 -20.28 -22.71
C ARG A 304 -11.89 -21.70 -22.51
N VAL A 305 -11.53 -22.01 -21.27
CA VAL A 305 -11.06 -23.33 -20.83
C VAL A 305 -11.92 -23.85 -19.70
N THR A 306 -11.92 -25.17 -19.50
CA THR A 306 -12.55 -25.79 -18.33
C THR A 306 -11.70 -25.48 -17.09
N GLU A 307 -12.34 -25.06 -16.01
CA GLU A 307 -11.68 -24.90 -14.72
C GLU A 307 -11.12 -26.24 -14.22
N CYS A 308 -9.97 -26.14 -13.55
CA CYS A 308 -9.42 -27.19 -12.71
C CYS A 308 -8.32 -26.56 -11.89
N ALA A 309 -8.30 -26.78 -10.58
CA ALA A 309 -7.23 -26.31 -9.70
C ALA A 309 -5.99 -27.20 -9.76
N VAL A 310 -6.18 -28.51 -9.93
CA VAL A 310 -5.07 -29.48 -10.04
C VAL A 310 -4.32 -29.28 -11.36
N PRO A 311 -2.98 -29.20 -11.35
CA PRO A 311 -2.18 -28.89 -12.53
C PRO A 311 -2.02 -30.09 -13.47
N ILE A 312 -3.10 -30.45 -14.17
CA ILE A 312 -3.17 -31.62 -15.08
C ILE A 312 -3.03 -31.27 -16.58
N ASN A 313 -2.92 -29.97 -16.91
CA ASN A 313 -2.93 -29.49 -18.30
C ASN A 313 -1.54 -29.51 -18.93
N GLU A 314 -1.45 -30.00 -20.16
CA GLU A 314 -0.24 -29.92 -20.99
C GLU A 314 -0.19 -28.60 -21.78
N ALA A 315 1.03 -28.15 -22.10
CA ALA A 315 1.31 -26.92 -22.85
C ALA A 315 0.70 -25.62 -22.26
N VAL A 316 0.69 -25.50 -20.92
CA VAL A 316 0.35 -24.25 -20.21
C VAL A 316 1.59 -23.55 -19.70
N ASP A 317 1.51 -22.23 -19.61
CA ASP A 317 2.49 -21.41 -18.90
C ASP A 317 2.18 -21.43 -17.40
N TYR A 318 3.21 -21.70 -16.59
CA TYR A 318 3.12 -21.74 -15.13
C TYR A 318 3.59 -20.42 -14.56
N ILE A 319 2.81 -19.87 -13.63
CA ILE A 319 3.05 -18.56 -13.04
C ILE A 319 3.47 -18.76 -11.59
N ASP A 320 4.76 -18.60 -11.32
CA ASP A 320 5.32 -18.46 -9.98
C ASP A 320 5.23 -16.99 -9.49
N ALA A 321 5.55 -16.79 -8.21
CA ALA A 321 5.47 -15.49 -7.56
C ALA A 321 6.43 -14.44 -8.15
N ASP A 322 7.64 -14.86 -8.53
CA ASP A 322 8.68 -13.98 -9.07
C ASP A 322 8.27 -13.43 -10.45
N ARG A 323 7.82 -14.33 -11.35
CA ARG A 323 7.28 -13.96 -12.68
C ARG A 323 6.05 -13.07 -12.56
N ALA A 324 5.16 -13.36 -11.61
CA ALA A 324 3.97 -12.55 -11.35
C ALA A 324 4.35 -11.14 -10.89
N ALA A 325 5.30 -11.01 -9.96
CA ALA A 325 5.79 -9.73 -9.48
C ALA A 325 6.50 -8.93 -10.57
N GLU A 326 7.33 -9.57 -11.40
CA GLU A 326 7.98 -8.91 -12.54
C GLU A 326 6.94 -8.32 -13.51
N ALA A 327 5.95 -9.13 -13.89
CA ALA A 327 4.85 -8.69 -14.76
C ALA A 327 4.03 -7.55 -14.13
N MET A 328 3.73 -7.64 -12.84
CA MET A 328 3.03 -6.61 -12.07
C MET A 328 3.80 -5.29 -12.07
N GLN A 329 5.08 -5.32 -11.71
CA GLN A 329 5.96 -4.15 -11.68
C GLN A 329 6.06 -3.49 -13.06
N ARG A 330 6.19 -4.29 -14.12
CA ARG A 330 6.19 -3.78 -15.49
C ARG A 330 4.89 -3.06 -15.82
N MET A 331 3.76 -3.67 -15.51
CA MET A 331 2.43 -3.10 -15.78
C MET A 331 2.23 -1.78 -15.02
N LEU A 332 2.61 -1.72 -13.74
CA LEU A 332 2.58 -0.50 -12.95
C LEU A 332 3.44 0.61 -13.57
N ARG A 333 4.60 0.29 -14.16
CA ARG A 333 5.44 1.27 -14.87
C ARG A 333 4.73 1.88 -16.09
N PHE A 334 3.91 1.09 -16.81
CA PHE A 334 3.27 1.51 -18.06
C PHE A 334 1.79 1.92 -17.95
N ASP A 335 1.15 1.71 -16.80
CA ASP A 335 -0.15 2.27 -16.42
C ASP A 335 -0.08 2.82 -14.97
N PRO A 336 0.49 4.01 -14.76
CA PRO A 336 0.55 4.66 -13.44
C PRO A 336 -0.82 4.80 -12.76
N LYS A 337 -1.90 4.89 -13.55
CA LYS A 337 -3.25 5.11 -13.02
C LYS A 337 -3.88 3.84 -12.43
N LEU A 338 -3.16 2.71 -12.44
CA LEU A 338 -3.48 1.55 -11.61
C LEU A 338 -3.32 1.83 -10.11
N ILE A 339 -2.44 2.76 -9.72
CA ILE A 339 -2.25 3.12 -8.31
C ILE A 339 -2.57 4.60 -8.06
N ASP A 340 -2.51 5.44 -9.09
CA ASP A 340 -2.92 6.85 -9.01
C ASP A 340 -4.42 7.00 -9.26
N ASN A 341 -5.24 6.52 -8.32
CA ASN A 341 -6.70 6.62 -8.41
C ASN A 341 -7.39 6.67 -7.03
N PRO A 342 -8.67 7.09 -6.96
CA PRO A 342 -9.39 7.24 -5.69
C PRO A 342 -9.56 5.95 -4.89
N MET A 343 -9.63 4.79 -5.55
CA MET A 343 -9.77 3.50 -4.86
C MET A 343 -8.47 3.13 -4.17
N ALA A 344 -7.33 3.27 -4.87
CA ALA A 344 -6.01 3.04 -4.29
C ALA A 344 -5.66 4.04 -3.18
N ALA A 345 -6.04 5.31 -3.33
CA ALA A 345 -5.87 6.31 -2.28
C ALA A 345 -6.66 6.00 -0.99
N ARG A 346 -7.77 5.26 -1.11
CA ARG A 346 -8.65 4.91 0.02
C ARG A 346 -8.31 3.56 0.65
N PHE A 347 -7.98 2.57 -0.15
CA PHE A 347 -7.84 1.17 0.29
C PHE A 347 -6.44 0.60 0.07
N GLY A 348 -5.49 1.42 -0.39
CA GLY A 348 -4.19 0.95 -0.84
C GLY A 348 -4.21 0.39 -2.26
N PRO A 349 -3.02 0.20 -2.88
CA PRO A 349 -2.92 -0.48 -4.17
C PRO A 349 -3.46 -1.91 -4.07
N PRO A 350 -3.99 -2.48 -5.17
CA PRO A 350 -4.51 -3.84 -5.13
C PRO A 350 -3.38 -4.87 -4.94
N GLU A 351 -3.62 -5.85 -4.07
CA GLU A 351 -2.73 -7.01 -3.89
C GLU A 351 -2.89 -8.01 -5.04
N LEU A 352 -1.89 -8.87 -5.26
CA LEU A 352 -1.97 -9.95 -6.25
C LEU A 352 -2.07 -11.30 -5.55
N LEU A 353 -3.21 -11.99 -5.67
CA LEU A 353 -3.38 -13.38 -5.22
C LEU A 353 -3.08 -14.34 -6.38
N LEU A 354 -2.07 -15.19 -6.19
CA LEU A 354 -1.88 -16.39 -6.99
C LEU A 354 -2.64 -17.55 -6.35
N ALA A 355 -3.40 -18.28 -7.16
CA ALA A 355 -4.17 -19.42 -6.68
C ALA A 355 -4.16 -20.60 -7.67
N PRO A 356 -4.31 -21.85 -7.18
CA PRO A 356 -4.36 -23.03 -8.03
C PRO A 356 -5.57 -23.01 -8.96
N GLY A 357 -5.31 -22.96 -10.26
CA GLY A 357 -6.35 -22.84 -11.27
C GLY A 357 -5.75 -22.67 -12.66
N VAL A 358 -6.63 -22.56 -13.65
CA VAL A 358 -6.26 -22.26 -15.03
C VAL A 358 -7.14 -21.16 -15.60
N GLY A 359 -6.55 -20.20 -16.31
CA GLY A 359 -7.28 -19.16 -17.03
C GLY A 359 -6.57 -17.81 -17.03
N ASP A 360 -7.33 -16.76 -17.36
CA ASP A 360 -6.84 -15.38 -17.39
C ASP A 360 -7.29 -14.60 -16.15
N GLY A 361 -6.43 -13.73 -15.64
CA GLY A 361 -6.64 -13.02 -14.40
C GLY A 361 -7.96 -12.25 -14.31
N VAL A 362 -8.47 -12.15 -13.07
CA VAL A 362 -9.70 -11.45 -12.71
C VAL A 362 -9.46 -10.46 -11.57
N PHE A 363 -10.42 -9.58 -11.32
CA PHE A 363 -10.37 -8.62 -10.22
C PHE A 363 -11.45 -8.91 -9.19
N ASP A 364 -11.05 -8.97 -7.91
CA ASP A 364 -11.93 -9.10 -6.75
C ASP A 364 -12.15 -7.72 -6.12
N ALA A 365 -13.28 -7.11 -6.47
CA ALA A 365 -13.66 -5.80 -5.94
C ALA A 365 -13.95 -5.82 -4.43
N SER A 366 -14.29 -6.98 -3.85
CA SER A 366 -14.64 -7.08 -2.43
C SER A 366 -13.41 -6.98 -1.52
N ARG A 367 -12.25 -7.40 -2.03
CA ARG A 367 -10.97 -7.39 -1.32
C ARG A 367 -9.94 -6.44 -1.94
N ASN A 368 -10.30 -5.71 -2.99
CA ASN A 368 -9.38 -4.86 -3.74
C ASN A 368 -8.10 -5.62 -4.16
N ARG A 369 -8.24 -6.77 -4.83
CA ARG A 369 -7.08 -7.58 -5.26
C ARG A 369 -7.24 -8.15 -6.66
N TRP A 370 -6.14 -8.35 -7.35
CA TRP A 370 -6.07 -9.18 -8.55
C TRP A 370 -6.01 -10.65 -8.14
N VAL A 371 -6.76 -11.51 -8.84
CA VAL A 371 -6.70 -12.96 -8.66
C VAL A 371 -6.25 -13.58 -9.97
N VAL A 372 -5.07 -14.18 -9.95
CA VAL A 372 -4.42 -14.76 -11.13
C VAL A 372 -4.27 -16.27 -10.91
N PRO A 373 -4.86 -17.10 -11.79
CA PRO A 373 -4.60 -18.54 -11.77
C PRO A 373 -3.13 -18.81 -12.05
N GLN A 374 -2.52 -19.79 -11.38
CA GLN A 374 -1.12 -20.14 -11.57
C GLN A 374 -0.82 -20.87 -12.90
N ARG A 375 -1.84 -21.13 -13.71
CA ARG A 375 -1.70 -21.64 -15.08
C ARG A 375 -2.50 -20.81 -16.06
N CYS A 376 -1.92 -20.55 -17.22
CA CYS A 376 -2.61 -19.88 -18.31
C CYS A 376 -2.16 -20.43 -19.67
N PHE A 377 -2.99 -20.28 -20.70
CA PHE A 377 -2.63 -20.61 -22.09
C PHE A 377 -2.12 -19.39 -22.87
N SER A 378 -2.24 -18.21 -22.27
CA SER A 378 -1.76 -16.93 -22.77
C SER A 378 -0.30 -16.74 -22.33
N SER A 379 -0.03 -15.73 -21.50
CA SER A 379 1.24 -15.55 -20.80
C SER A 379 0.99 -14.91 -19.44
N THR A 380 1.98 -14.96 -18.54
CA THR A 380 1.91 -14.24 -17.25
C THR A 380 1.48 -12.78 -17.41
N ALA A 381 2.07 -12.07 -18.37
CA ALA A 381 1.79 -10.65 -18.61
C ALA A 381 0.37 -10.41 -19.12
N GLU A 382 -0.15 -11.26 -20.01
CA GLU A 382 -1.52 -11.14 -20.52
C GLU A 382 -2.57 -11.40 -19.44
N SER A 383 -2.36 -12.46 -18.65
CA SER A 383 -3.24 -12.82 -17.55
C SER A 383 -3.33 -11.70 -16.50
N LEU A 384 -2.18 -11.14 -16.10
CA LEU A 384 -2.14 -9.98 -15.18
C LEU A 384 -2.76 -8.71 -15.81
N ALA A 385 -2.43 -8.42 -17.08
CA ALA A 385 -2.98 -7.25 -17.77
C ALA A 385 -4.51 -7.30 -17.84
N GLN A 386 -5.09 -8.50 -18.00
CA GLN A 386 -6.54 -8.68 -17.93
C GLN A 386 -7.11 -8.33 -16.54
N ALA A 387 -6.51 -8.83 -15.46
CA ALA A 387 -6.93 -8.49 -14.10
C ALA A 387 -6.87 -6.97 -13.85
N ALA A 388 -5.82 -6.32 -14.34
CA ALA A 388 -5.61 -4.89 -14.16
C ALA A 388 -6.60 -4.02 -14.92
N ILE A 389 -6.94 -4.34 -16.17
CA ILE A 389 -7.97 -3.58 -16.90
C ILE A 389 -9.36 -3.79 -16.29
N LEU A 390 -9.64 -4.98 -15.73
CA LEU A 390 -10.87 -5.22 -14.98
C LEU A 390 -10.95 -4.33 -13.73
N TYR A 391 -9.85 -4.18 -13.00
CA TYR A 391 -9.73 -3.22 -11.91
C TYR A 391 -9.96 -1.78 -12.38
N ARG A 392 -9.28 -1.32 -13.45
CA ARG A 392 -9.46 0.03 -14.01
C ARG A 392 -10.91 0.30 -14.39
N LEU A 393 -11.59 -0.69 -14.96
CA LEU A 393 -13.00 -0.62 -15.32
C LEU A 393 -13.93 -0.57 -14.10
N GLU A 394 -13.57 -1.22 -12.99
CA GLU A 394 -14.32 -1.17 -11.73
C GLU A 394 -14.18 0.21 -11.07
N VAL A 395 -12.96 0.74 -10.99
CA VAL A 395 -12.70 2.10 -10.52
C VAL A 395 -13.44 3.12 -11.38
N ASP A 396 -13.40 2.96 -12.70
CA ASP A 396 -14.08 3.85 -13.63
C ASP A 396 -15.60 3.87 -13.43
N ALA A 397 -16.19 2.68 -13.26
CA ALA A 397 -17.63 2.52 -13.08
C ALA A 397 -18.13 3.13 -11.76
N ASN A 398 -17.37 2.97 -10.66
CA ASN A 398 -17.81 3.36 -9.32
C ASN A 398 -17.34 4.75 -8.88
N GLN A 399 -16.15 5.19 -9.32
CA GLN A 399 -15.49 6.40 -8.81
C GLN A 399 -15.30 7.49 -9.87
N MET A 400 -15.28 7.15 -11.16
CA MET A 400 -14.96 8.11 -12.24
C MET A 400 -16.08 8.35 -13.24
N LYS A 401 -17.33 8.00 -12.89
CA LYS A 401 -18.52 8.22 -13.74
C LYS A 401 -18.35 7.69 -15.17
N LYS A 402 -17.64 6.56 -15.33
CA LYS A 402 -17.37 5.92 -16.62
C LYS A 402 -16.54 6.79 -17.59
N ALA A 403 -15.69 7.68 -17.09
CA ALA A 403 -14.86 8.57 -17.89
C ALA A 403 -13.88 7.81 -18.81
N LEU A 404 -13.28 6.71 -18.33
CA LEU A 404 -12.37 5.89 -19.13
C LEU A 404 -13.11 5.29 -20.33
N LEU A 405 -14.21 4.59 -20.08
CA LEU A 405 -14.96 3.93 -21.16
C LEU A 405 -15.63 4.93 -22.11
N SER A 406 -16.11 6.07 -21.61
CA SER A 406 -16.69 7.14 -22.43
C SER A 406 -15.64 7.78 -23.33
N SER A 407 -14.48 8.13 -22.79
CA SER A 407 -13.38 8.70 -23.60
C SER A 407 -12.89 7.71 -24.68
N TYR A 408 -12.85 6.41 -24.36
CA TYR A 408 -12.50 5.35 -25.30
C TYR A 408 -13.47 5.24 -26.48
N ARG A 409 -14.76 5.51 -26.25
CA ARG A 409 -15.79 5.59 -27.30
C ARG A 409 -15.65 6.84 -28.15
N GLU A 410 -15.54 8.00 -27.51
CA GLU A 410 -15.70 9.30 -28.16
C GLU A 410 -14.44 9.73 -28.92
N SER A 411 -13.27 9.43 -28.35
CA SER A 411 -11.97 9.88 -28.85
C SER A 411 -11.45 9.04 -30.01
N ILE A 412 -11.88 7.78 -30.12
CA ILE A 412 -11.43 6.85 -31.17
C ILE A 412 -12.54 6.75 -32.23
N PRO A 413 -12.32 7.22 -33.47
CA PRO A 413 -13.34 7.24 -34.50
C PRO A 413 -14.01 5.88 -34.74
N ALA A 414 -13.24 4.79 -34.74
CA ALA A 414 -13.75 3.42 -34.93
C ALA A 414 -14.71 2.94 -33.83
N ASN A 415 -14.69 3.56 -32.64
CA ASN A 415 -15.49 3.14 -31.50
C ASN A 415 -16.81 3.93 -31.37
N ARG A 416 -16.97 5.05 -32.09
CA ARG A 416 -18.13 5.95 -31.92
C ARG A 416 -19.47 5.27 -32.19
N ASP A 417 -19.49 4.34 -33.16
CA ASP A 417 -20.70 3.63 -33.56
C ASP A 417 -20.98 2.37 -32.71
N VAL A 418 -20.09 2.02 -31.77
CA VAL A 418 -20.26 0.85 -30.90
C VAL A 418 -21.27 1.17 -29.79
N ARG A 419 -22.54 0.85 -30.05
CA ARG A 419 -23.65 1.09 -29.09
C ARG A 419 -23.62 0.19 -27.87
N ALA A 420 -23.18 -1.06 -28.03
CA ALA A 420 -23.19 -2.05 -26.95
C ALA A 420 -21.98 -1.89 -26.01
N ASN A 421 -22.24 -1.52 -24.75
CA ASN A 421 -21.18 -1.37 -23.72
C ASN A 421 -20.36 -2.65 -23.52
N LEU A 422 -20.99 -3.82 -23.61
CA LEU A 422 -20.28 -5.09 -23.45
C LEU A 422 -19.22 -5.28 -24.54
N LYS A 423 -19.59 -5.02 -25.81
CA LYS A 423 -18.66 -5.10 -26.95
C LYS A 423 -17.51 -4.09 -26.82
N LEU A 424 -17.82 -2.88 -26.36
CA LEU A 424 -16.81 -1.83 -26.14
C LEU A 424 -15.83 -2.22 -25.03
N ARG A 425 -16.34 -2.76 -23.90
CA ARG A 425 -15.50 -3.27 -22.80
C ARG A 425 -14.59 -4.39 -23.28
N SER A 426 -15.11 -5.38 -24.00
CA SER A 426 -14.29 -6.46 -24.56
C SER A 426 -13.22 -5.96 -25.54
N SER A 427 -13.51 -4.90 -26.30
CA SER A 427 -12.54 -4.27 -27.20
C SER A 427 -11.44 -3.55 -26.41
N LEU A 428 -11.80 -2.77 -25.39
CA LEU A 428 -10.84 -2.11 -24.51
C LEU A 428 -9.94 -3.12 -23.77
N ILE A 429 -10.50 -4.23 -23.27
CA ILE A 429 -9.72 -5.28 -22.61
C ILE A 429 -8.66 -5.83 -23.56
N ARG A 430 -9.05 -6.19 -24.79
CA ARG A 430 -8.12 -6.70 -25.80
C ARG A 430 -7.04 -5.68 -26.16
N ASP A 431 -7.43 -4.44 -26.41
CA ASP A 431 -6.49 -3.40 -26.81
C ASP A 431 -5.56 -3.00 -25.65
N TYR A 432 -6.02 -3.11 -24.39
CA TYR A 432 -5.19 -2.92 -23.20
C TYR A 432 -4.16 -4.04 -23.03
N ILE A 433 -4.56 -5.30 -23.24
CA ILE A 433 -3.63 -6.43 -23.22
C ILE A 433 -2.54 -6.20 -24.27
N ASN A 434 -2.92 -5.93 -25.52
CA ASN A 434 -1.97 -5.59 -26.59
C ASN A 434 -1.10 -4.37 -26.26
N TRP A 435 -1.67 -3.35 -25.60
CA TRP A 435 -0.92 -2.19 -25.16
C TRP A 435 0.22 -2.61 -24.22
N ILE A 436 -0.12 -3.33 -23.13
CA ILE A 436 0.82 -3.75 -22.11
C ILE A 436 1.84 -4.77 -22.63
N THR A 437 1.40 -5.78 -23.40
CA THR A 437 2.25 -6.92 -23.77
C THR A 437 2.99 -6.76 -25.08
N LEU A 438 2.57 -5.84 -25.96
CA LEU A 438 3.18 -5.64 -27.27
C LEU A 438 3.66 -4.19 -27.48
N GLU A 439 2.77 -3.19 -27.37
CA GLU A 439 3.14 -1.79 -27.65
C GLU A 439 4.21 -1.24 -26.68
N THR A 440 4.23 -1.68 -25.41
CA THR A 440 5.29 -1.29 -24.46
C THR A 440 6.67 -1.81 -24.88
N TYR A 441 6.73 -2.93 -25.60
CA TYR A 441 7.95 -3.51 -26.18
C TYR A 441 8.30 -2.92 -27.55
N GLY A 442 7.52 -1.94 -28.03
CA GLY A 442 7.76 -1.28 -29.31
C GLY A 442 7.07 -1.93 -30.51
N GLU A 443 6.31 -3.00 -30.30
CA GLU A 443 5.53 -3.65 -31.36
C GLU A 443 4.27 -2.83 -31.69
N GLU A 444 4.22 -2.27 -32.90
CA GLU A 444 3.17 -1.36 -33.34
C GLU A 444 1.91 -2.08 -33.83
N VAL A 445 1.20 -2.74 -32.91
CA VAL A 445 0.02 -3.55 -33.23
C VAL A 445 -1.30 -2.78 -33.17
N LEU A 446 -1.37 -1.68 -32.42
CA LEU A 446 -2.61 -0.90 -32.28
C LEU A 446 -2.75 0.13 -33.41
N PRO A 447 -3.97 0.39 -33.91
CA PRO A 447 -4.23 1.50 -34.82
C PRO A 447 -3.80 2.84 -34.21
N ARG A 448 -3.34 3.78 -35.05
CA ARG A 448 -2.80 5.08 -34.62
C ARG A 448 -3.70 5.84 -33.64
N ASP A 449 -5.00 5.93 -33.91
CA ASP A 449 -5.93 6.65 -33.03
C ASP A 449 -6.10 5.97 -31.67
N THR A 450 -6.15 4.63 -31.66
CA THR A 450 -6.18 3.83 -30.44
C THR A 450 -4.90 4.02 -29.64
N ARG A 451 -3.73 3.90 -30.28
CA ARG A 451 -2.42 4.14 -29.64
C ARG A 451 -2.33 5.53 -29.03
N ASN A 452 -2.72 6.57 -29.77
CA ASN A 452 -2.76 7.94 -29.27
C ASN A 452 -3.67 8.10 -28.05
N TRP A 453 -4.78 7.36 -28.00
CA TRP A 453 -5.65 7.35 -26.83
C TRP A 453 -4.96 6.71 -25.62
N PHE A 454 -4.31 5.56 -25.80
CA PHE A 454 -3.54 4.90 -24.73
C PHE A 454 -2.40 5.78 -24.22
N GLU A 455 -1.67 6.47 -25.11
CA GLU A 455 -0.61 7.41 -24.72
C GLU A 455 -1.10 8.56 -23.84
N ARG A 456 -2.35 8.98 -24.01
CA ARG A 456 -2.95 10.08 -23.21
C ARG A 456 -3.58 9.57 -21.92
N HIS A 457 -4.20 8.40 -21.95
CA HIS A 457 -5.08 7.94 -20.88
C HIS A 457 -4.48 6.86 -20.00
N ILE A 458 -3.50 6.11 -20.48
CA ILE A 458 -2.91 4.95 -19.79
C ILE A 458 -1.40 5.14 -19.57
N ALA A 459 -0.66 5.52 -20.61
CA ALA A 459 0.81 5.57 -20.58
C ALA A 459 1.39 6.51 -19.51
N PRO A 460 2.64 6.26 -19.06
CA PRO A 460 3.39 7.20 -18.24
C PRO A 460 3.69 8.50 -18.99
N SER A 461 3.99 9.56 -18.24
CA SER A 461 4.37 10.85 -18.82
C SER A 461 5.68 10.71 -19.60
N LYS A 462 5.65 11.04 -20.89
CA LYS A 462 6.85 11.06 -21.74
C LYS A 462 7.71 12.31 -21.55
N THR A 463 7.17 13.35 -20.91
CA THR A 463 7.82 14.66 -20.74
C THR A 463 8.39 14.86 -19.34
N GLU A 464 8.29 13.86 -18.48
CA GLU A 464 8.85 13.83 -17.14
C GLU A 464 9.96 12.77 -17.06
N PRO A 465 10.90 12.91 -16.10
CA PRO A 465 11.83 11.84 -15.77
C PRO A 465 11.11 10.51 -15.54
N TRP A 466 11.81 9.43 -15.84
CA TRP A 466 11.35 8.09 -15.50
C TRP A 466 11.22 8.01 -13.97
N GLN A 467 10.03 7.64 -13.49
CA GLN A 467 9.72 7.57 -12.06
C GLN A 467 9.51 6.11 -11.63
N PRO A 468 10.19 5.64 -10.58
CA PRO A 468 9.84 4.41 -9.89
C PRO A 468 8.36 4.43 -9.42
N PRO A 469 7.60 3.32 -9.58
CA PRO A 469 6.18 3.27 -9.18
C PRO A 469 5.95 3.63 -7.71
N GLU A 470 6.91 3.34 -6.84
CA GLU A 470 6.81 3.54 -5.39
C GLU A 470 6.72 5.03 -5.01
N TYR A 471 7.26 5.93 -5.84
CA TYR A 471 7.25 7.38 -5.59
C TYR A 471 5.94 8.06 -5.97
N ARG A 472 5.02 7.31 -6.59
CA ARG A 472 3.71 7.82 -6.97
C ARG A 472 2.81 7.92 -5.75
N GLY A 473 1.97 8.96 -5.71
CA GLY A 473 1.16 9.28 -4.54
C GLY A 473 1.93 9.81 -3.32
N MET A 474 3.27 9.69 -3.26
CA MET A 474 4.05 10.25 -2.15
C MET A 474 3.95 11.78 -2.10
N ASN A 475 3.70 12.30 -0.91
CA ASN A 475 3.72 13.73 -0.63
C ASN A 475 5.15 14.23 -0.36
N ALA A 476 5.32 15.54 -0.25
CA ALA A 476 6.64 16.15 -0.05
C ALA A 476 7.34 15.72 1.27
N TYR A 477 6.59 15.35 2.31
CA TYR A 477 7.16 14.85 3.56
C TYR A 477 7.73 13.44 3.37
N GLN A 478 6.95 12.54 2.75
CA GLN A 478 7.37 11.18 2.45
C GLN A 478 8.59 11.17 1.51
N LEU A 479 8.60 12.00 0.48
CA LEU A 479 9.74 12.15 -0.42
C LEU A 479 11.01 12.66 0.30
N LYS A 480 10.87 13.57 1.27
CA LYS A 480 12.02 14.02 2.08
C LYS A 480 12.55 12.92 3.00
N ALA A 481 11.67 12.09 3.56
CA ALA A 481 12.07 10.94 4.37
C ALA A 481 12.82 9.91 3.51
N GLU A 482 12.28 9.57 2.35
CA GLU A 482 12.91 8.69 1.36
C GLU A 482 14.29 9.22 0.95
N LEU A 483 14.39 10.52 0.63
CA LEU A 483 15.67 11.13 0.28
C LEU A 483 16.69 11.03 1.42
N LYS A 484 16.25 11.17 2.68
CA LYS A 484 17.13 11.02 3.84
C LYS A 484 17.66 9.57 3.92
N GLU A 485 16.79 8.58 3.78
CA GLU A 485 17.16 7.18 3.78
C GLU A 485 18.14 6.83 2.65
N LEU A 486 17.84 7.26 1.42
CA LEU A 486 18.72 7.05 0.26
C LEU A 486 20.13 7.62 0.47
N ASN A 487 20.27 8.71 1.23
CA ASN A 487 21.57 9.30 1.56
C ASN A 487 22.33 8.54 2.66
N GLU A 488 21.65 7.70 3.44
CA GLU A 488 22.24 6.85 4.47
C GLU A 488 22.66 5.48 3.91
N LEU A 489 22.07 5.07 2.78
CA LEU A 489 22.42 3.84 2.06
C LEU A 489 23.79 3.94 1.36
N SER A 490 24.35 2.77 1.02
CA SER A 490 25.59 2.69 0.23
C SER A 490 25.43 3.33 -1.15
N GLU A 491 26.45 4.07 -1.60
CA GLU A 491 26.48 4.67 -2.92
C GLU A 491 26.33 3.58 -4.01
N SER A 492 25.31 3.72 -4.84
CA SER A 492 25.04 2.86 -5.98
C SER A 492 24.35 3.66 -7.09
N ALA A 493 24.47 3.20 -8.33
CA ALA A 493 23.85 3.88 -9.46
C ALA A 493 22.32 3.99 -9.30
N GLU A 494 21.67 2.95 -8.78
CA GLU A 494 20.23 2.93 -8.52
C GLU A 494 19.84 3.94 -7.43
N ASN A 495 20.57 4.00 -6.31
CA ASN A 495 20.28 4.94 -5.23
C ASN A 495 20.46 6.39 -5.67
N GLU A 496 21.51 6.70 -6.45
CA GLU A 496 21.73 8.04 -7.01
C GLU A 496 20.67 8.42 -8.04
N TYR A 497 20.22 7.47 -8.87
CA TYR A 497 19.09 7.68 -9.79
C TYR A 497 17.81 8.00 -9.01
N ARG A 498 17.47 7.18 -8.02
CA ARG A 498 16.32 7.33 -7.13
C ARG A 498 16.35 8.68 -6.43
N ALA A 499 17.47 9.07 -5.84
CA ALA A 499 17.66 10.37 -5.20
C ALA A 499 17.48 11.53 -6.19
N GLY A 500 18.01 11.41 -7.41
CA GLY A 500 17.84 12.42 -8.46
C GLY A 500 16.38 12.63 -8.87
N VAL A 501 15.59 11.55 -8.96
CA VAL A 501 14.15 11.62 -9.24
C VAL A 501 13.40 12.27 -8.08
N VAL A 502 13.73 11.94 -6.83
CA VAL A 502 13.12 12.56 -5.64
C VAL A 502 13.43 14.06 -5.57
N GLU A 503 14.67 14.46 -5.84
CA GLU A 503 15.07 15.86 -5.89
C GLU A 503 14.32 16.64 -6.97
N TRP A 504 14.16 16.05 -8.16
CA TRP A 504 13.33 16.63 -9.22
C TRP A 504 11.86 16.79 -8.80
N ARG A 505 11.28 15.81 -8.11
CA ARG A 505 9.90 15.90 -7.58
C ARG A 505 9.76 17.02 -6.56
N LEU A 506 10.71 17.13 -5.63
CA LEU A 506 10.71 18.15 -4.58
C LEU A 506 10.93 19.57 -5.14
N ALA A 507 11.59 19.70 -6.28
CA ALA A 507 11.82 20.97 -6.96
C ALA A 507 10.54 21.63 -7.52
N GLY A 508 9.47 20.87 -7.76
CA GLY A 508 8.15 21.43 -8.09
C GLY A 508 8.09 22.29 -9.37
N GLY A 509 9.02 22.12 -10.31
CA GLY A 509 9.09 22.91 -11.55
C GLY A 509 10.24 23.93 -11.61
N ASP A 510 11.02 24.10 -10.54
CA ASP A 510 12.10 25.09 -10.49
C ASP A 510 13.36 24.62 -11.26
N PRO A 511 13.72 25.27 -12.38
CA PRO A 511 14.90 24.90 -13.18
C PRO A 511 16.22 25.02 -12.40
N GLN A 512 16.31 25.93 -11.44
CA GLN A 512 17.53 26.12 -10.66
C GLN A 512 17.79 24.91 -9.75
N VAL A 513 16.73 24.41 -9.11
CA VAL A 513 16.81 23.24 -8.24
C VAL A 513 17.12 21.98 -9.05
N TYR A 514 16.61 21.87 -10.28
CA TYR A 514 16.99 20.78 -11.19
C TYR A 514 18.50 20.78 -11.45
N LEU A 515 19.08 21.95 -11.75
CA LEU A 515 20.49 22.10 -12.04
C LEU A 515 21.38 21.82 -10.82
N GLU A 516 20.98 22.29 -9.64
CA GLU A 516 21.79 22.19 -8.42
C GLU A 516 21.67 20.85 -7.70
N ARG A 517 20.52 20.16 -7.82
CA ARG A 517 20.23 18.96 -7.00
C ARG A 517 19.96 17.71 -7.83
N ALA A 518 19.04 17.77 -8.80
CA ALA A 518 18.61 16.58 -9.54
C ALA A 518 19.64 16.12 -10.60
N VAL A 519 20.15 17.04 -11.42
CA VAL A 519 21.12 16.73 -12.48
C VAL A 519 22.43 16.15 -11.93
N PRO A 520 23.03 16.66 -10.83
CA PRO A 520 24.23 16.08 -10.24
C PRO A 520 24.02 14.62 -9.80
N ARG A 521 22.88 14.31 -9.17
CA ARG A 521 22.53 12.95 -8.75
C ARG A 521 22.38 11.99 -9.94
N LEU A 522 21.64 12.40 -10.97
CA LEU A 522 21.50 11.59 -12.19
C LEU A 522 22.83 11.43 -12.94
N THR A 523 23.69 12.45 -12.94
CA THR A 523 25.03 12.37 -13.53
C THR A 523 25.88 11.37 -12.76
N ARG A 524 25.84 11.41 -11.43
CA ARG A 524 26.54 10.47 -10.56
C ARG A 524 26.08 9.03 -10.79
N ALA A 525 24.78 8.81 -10.96
CA ALA A 525 24.23 7.51 -11.33
C ALA A 525 24.85 6.96 -12.63
N LEU A 526 25.02 7.83 -13.64
CA LEU A 526 25.63 7.46 -14.93
C LEU A 526 27.16 7.29 -14.86
N GLU A 527 27.84 7.96 -13.93
CA GLU A 527 29.26 7.70 -13.64
C GLU A 527 29.47 6.33 -13.00
N LEU A 528 28.58 5.95 -12.08
CA LEU A 528 28.60 4.65 -11.41
C LEU A 528 28.18 3.51 -12.35
N ASN A 529 27.20 3.76 -13.22
CA ASN A 529 26.76 2.82 -14.24
C ASN A 529 26.36 3.56 -15.54
N GLY A 530 27.26 3.55 -16.52
CA GLY A 530 27.04 4.17 -17.84
C GLY A 530 25.97 3.50 -18.71
N GLU A 531 25.40 2.37 -18.26
CA GLU A 531 24.31 1.65 -18.91
C GLU A 531 22.98 1.80 -18.18
N HIS A 532 22.90 2.70 -17.18
CA HIS A 532 21.67 2.97 -16.46
C HIS A 532 20.65 3.72 -17.33
N HIS A 533 19.81 2.96 -18.03
CA HIS A 533 18.86 3.47 -19.00
C HIS A 533 17.83 4.45 -18.40
N ALA A 534 17.27 4.17 -17.21
CA ALA A 534 16.30 5.08 -16.59
C ALA A 534 16.92 6.46 -16.26
N ALA A 535 18.12 6.50 -15.66
CA ALA A 535 18.88 7.74 -15.46
C ALA A 535 19.22 8.46 -16.78
N THR A 536 19.58 7.70 -17.83
CA THR A 536 19.89 8.25 -19.16
C THR A 536 18.67 8.93 -19.79
N TYR A 537 17.48 8.31 -19.68
CA TYR A 537 16.24 8.94 -20.15
C TYR A 537 15.90 10.18 -19.32
N SER A 538 15.94 10.04 -17.99
CA SER A 538 15.61 11.10 -17.04
C SER A 538 16.48 12.34 -17.21
N ILE A 539 17.80 12.18 -17.37
CA ILE A 539 18.70 13.32 -17.57
C ILE A 539 18.45 14.01 -18.91
N GLY A 540 18.08 13.25 -19.96
CA GLY A 540 17.69 13.80 -21.25
C GLY A 540 16.46 14.69 -21.15
N ILE A 541 15.46 14.28 -20.36
CA ILE A 541 14.28 15.09 -20.05
C ILE A 541 14.66 16.35 -19.28
N LEU A 542 15.48 16.24 -18.24
CA LEU A 542 15.90 17.42 -17.47
C LEU A 542 16.67 18.42 -18.33
N TYR A 543 17.60 17.96 -19.18
CA TYR A 543 18.29 18.86 -20.12
C TYR A 543 17.35 19.52 -21.11
N MET A 544 16.35 18.80 -21.61
CA MET A 544 15.31 19.38 -22.47
C MET A 544 14.50 20.45 -21.74
N GLN A 545 14.11 20.20 -20.47
CA GLN A 545 13.39 21.17 -19.63
C GLN A 545 14.25 22.40 -19.28
N LEU A 546 15.56 22.23 -19.15
CA LEU A 546 16.54 23.31 -18.94
C LEU A 546 16.89 24.09 -20.22
N GLY A 547 16.40 23.66 -21.39
CA GLY A 547 16.70 24.26 -22.69
C GLY A 547 18.07 23.87 -23.27
N ASP A 548 18.76 22.89 -22.67
CA ASP A 548 20.02 22.35 -23.20
C ASP A 548 19.75 21.19 -24.18
N PHE A 549 19.30 21.56 -25.37
CA PHE A 549 18.88 20.61 -26.39
C PHE A 549 20.02 19.70 -26.88
N GLN A 550 21.27 20.19 -26.86
CA GLN A 550 22.41 19.40 -27.34
C GLN A 550 22.73 18.23 -26.38
N ARG A 551 22.72 18.49 -25.07
CA ARG A 551 22.87 17.42 -24.07
C ARG A 551 21.65 16.51 -24.04
N ALA A 552 20.44 17.05 -24.22
CA ALA A 552 19.23 16.23 -24.33
C ALA A 552 19.28 15.26 -25.52
N ILE A 553 19.64 15.73 -26.72
CA ILE A 553 19.81 14.87 -27.92
C ILE A 553 20.83 13.77 -27.68
N THR A 554 21.95 14.10 -27.03
CA THR A 554 23.01 13.13 -26.70
C THR A 554 22.48 12.04 -25.76
N ALA A 555 21.77 12.43 -24.71
CA ALA A 555 21.16 11.50 -23.76
C ALA A 555 20.10 10.61 -24.43
N PHE A 556 19.19 11.17 -25.24
CA PHE A 556 18.17 10.37 -25.93
C PHE A 556 18.75 9.39 -26.95
N ARG A 557 19.80 9.78 -27.68
CA ARG A 557 20.51 8.85 -28.57
C ARG A 557 21.13 7.70 -27.78
N ARG A 558 21.81 8.02 -26.67
CA ARG A 558 22.39 7.01 -25.79
C ARG A 558 21.31 6.07 -25.23
N PHE A 559 20.16 6.61 -24.82
CA PHE A 559 19.04 5.80 -24.36
C PHE A 559 18.55 4.81 -25.42
N THR A 560 18.42 5.25 -26.68
CA THR A 560 18.00 4.36 -27.78
C THR A 560 19.03 3.29 -28.15
N GLU A 561 20.31 3.49 -27.80
CA GLU A 561 21.34 2.45 -27.93
C GLU A 561 21.20 1.40 -26.82
N LEU A 562 20.92 1.84 -25.58
CA LEU A 562 20.74 0.95 -24.43
C LEU A 562 19.44 0.15 -24.51
N VAL A 563 18.38 0.77 -25.02
CA VAL A 563 17.05 0.18 -25.18
C VAL A 563 16.61 0.41 -26.63
N PRO A 564 16.89 -0.50 -27.58
CA PRO A 564 16.61 -0.27 -29.00
C PRO A 564 15.15 -0.50 -29.39
N CYS A 565 14.43 -1.36 -28.66
CA CYS A 565 13.05 -1.76 -29.00
C CYS A 565 12.15 -1.64 -27.76
N SER A 566 11.62 -0.44 -27.52
CA SER A 566 10.59 -0.20 -26.50
C SER A 566 9.73 1.01 -26.84
N TRP A 567 8.59 1.15 -26.16
CA TRP A 567 7.81 2.38 -26.22
C TRP A 567 8.64 3.61 -25.85
N TRP A 568 9.46 3.53 -24.79
CA TRP A 568 10.33 4.63 -24.36
C TRP A 568 11.34 5.01 -25.43
N SER A 569 11.86 4.04 -26.18
CA SER A 569 12.82 4.28 -27.27
C SER A 569 12.17 5.10 -28.38
N ARG A 570 10.93 4.77 -28.75
CA ARG A 570 10.14 5.56 -29.70
C ARG A 570 9.91 6.97 -29.18
N LYS A 571 9.62 7.15 -27.89
CA LYS A 571 9.45 8.49 -27.28
C LYS A 571 10.75 9.28 -27.22
N ALA A 572 11.87 8.64 -26.91
CA ALA A 572 13.19 9.27 -27.00
C ALA A 572 13.48 9.76 -28.43
N ILE A 573 13.12 9.00 -29.46
CA ILE A 573 13.26 9.42 -30.87
C ILE A 573 12.36 10.63 -31.19
N GLU A 574 11.08 10.60 -30.77
CA GLU A 574 10.15 11.74 -30.93
C GLU A 574 10.69 13.01 -30.26
N LEU A 575 11.17 12.92 -29.02
CA LEU A 575 11.70 14.05 -28.25
C LEU A 575 13.03 14.55 -28.82
N CYS A 576 13.90 13.64 -29.26
CA CYS A 576 15.13 13.99 -29.97
C CYS A 576 14.85 14.76 -31.26
N ALA A 577 13.75 14.45 -31.98
CA ALA A 577 13.33 15.21 -33.14
C ALA A 577 12.75 16.60 -32.78
N GLN A 578 12.10 16.75 -31.63
CA GLN A 578 11.59 18.05 -31.14
C GLN A 578 12.71 18.99 -30.65
N CYS A 579 13.85 18.43 -30.22
CA CYS A 579 15.03 19.19 -29.80
C CYS A 579 15.88 19.72 -30.98
N ARG A 580 15.60 19.28 -32.21
CA ARG A 580 16.28 19.74 -33.44
C ARG A 580 15.49 20.87 -34.08
#